data_AF-A0A8J3VE09-F1
#
_entry.id   AF-A0A8J3VE09-F1
#
_cell.length_a   1.000
_cell.length_b   1.000
_cell.length_c   1.000
_cell.angle_alpha   90.00
_cell.angle_beta   90.00
_cell.angle_gamma   90.00
#
_symmetry.space_group_name_H-M   'P 1'
#
loop_
_entity.id
_entity.type
_entity.pdbx_description
1 polymer ?
#
loop_
_entity_poly.entity_id
_entity_poly.type
_entity_poly.pdbx_seq_one_letter_code
_entity_poly.pdbx_strand_id
1 'polypeptide(L)'
;MYLTHPALRRIAAATGDVWPDLMWRFHTYTRDARGEVATLLHETSLRFNDSSNLVGQVLGRAADDIARLQRELATHGQVHAGGTDRRLADTLAAIERHTVLEQQLLRQYDAWRSHVDSPAAGGDFRLLVKAGDASWGVAEFRRHDRDQWHVLPDEEAATRFGIGKHARRAIGAVARIEGGYQLAAYHDPEFPHPDAPERSHQLPVFEDLQAAARCLLRWWAYREADNWDGRYPHNFAPDELAALSE
;
A
#
# COMPACT_ATOMS: atom_id res chain seq x y z
N MET A 1 -10.76 0.16 0.66
CA MET A 1 -9.37 0.21 1.15
C MET A 1 -8.99 -1.14 1.74
N TYR A 2 -7.87 -1.75 1.34
CA TYR A 2 -7.46 -3.09 1.82
C TYR A 2 -6.65 -3.03 3.13
N LEU A 3 -5.80 -2.02 3.31
CA LEU A 3 -4.92 -1.88 4.46
C LEU A 3 -5.52 -0.98 5.55
N THR A 4 -6.69 -1.37 6.05
CA THR A 4 -7.49 -0.59 7.02
C THR A 4 -6.89 -0.52 8.42
N HIS A 5 -6.04 -1.48 8.79
CA HIS A 5 -5.45 -1.59 10.12
C HIS A 5 -3.94 -1.31 10.10
N PRO A 6 -3.39 -0.61 11.10
CA PRO A 6 -1.94 -0.45 11.27
C PRO A 6 -1.16 -1.76 11.20
N ALA A 7 -1.68 -2.84 11.81
CA ALA A 7 -1.06 -4.16 11.77
C ALA A 7 -0.95 -4.70 10.34
N LEU A 8 -2.01 -4.61 9.53
CA LEU A 8 -1.98 -5.05 8.12
C LEU A 8 -0.98 -4.23 7.30
N ARG A 9 -0.96 -2.90 7.50
CA ARG A 9 0.00 -2.00 6.85
C ARG A 9 1.43 -2.40 7.19
N ARG A 10 1.71 -2.66 8.47
CA ARG A 10 3.05 -3.03 8.92
C ARG A 10 3.50 -4.38 8.40
N ILE A 11 2.61 -5.37 8.40
CA ILE A 11 2.86 -6.70 7.82
C ILE A 11 3.16 -6.57 6.33
N ALA A 12 2.27 -5.92 5.58
CA ALA A 12 2.45 -5.72 4.14
C ALA A 12 3.77 -5.00 3.82
N ALA A 13 4.14 -3.98 4.59
CA ALA A 13 5.42 -3.29 4.42
C ALA A 13 6.64 -4.17 4.75
N ALA A 14 6.54 -5.11 5.71
CA ALA A 14 7.64 -6.01 6.05
C ALA A 14 7.80 -7.17 5.06
N THR A 15 6.68 -7.77 4.64
CA THR A 15 6.69 -9.09 3.98
C THR A 15 6.26 -9.01 2.52
N GLY A 16 5.63 -7.92 2.10
CA GLY A 16 4.98 -7.80 0.78
C GLY A 16 3.61 -8.49 0.70
N ASP A 17 3.20 -9.21 1.75
CA ASP A 17 1.93 -9.93 1.76
C ASP A 17 0.76 -8.96 1.99
N VAL A 18 -0.12 -8.86 0.99
CA VAL A 18 -1.32 -8.02 1.04
C VAL A 18 -2.58 -8.87 1.10
N TRP A 19 -3.09 -9.05 2.31
CA TRP A 19 -4.32 -9.79 2.57
C TRP A 19 -5.54 -8.85 2.59
N PRO A 20 -6.71 -9.30 2.11
CA PRO A 20 -7.90 -8.45 2.05
C PRO A 20 -8.49 -8.09 3.43
N ASP A 21 -8.18 -8.89 4.45
CA ASP A 21 -8.54 -8.68 5.86
C ASP A 21 -7.55 -9.45 6.75
N LEU A 22 -7.74 -9.39 8.08
CA LEU A 22 -7.10 -10.18 9.11
C LEU A 22 -7.48 -11.68 8.97
N MET A 23 -7.11 -12.32 7.86
CA MET A 23 -7.52 -13.69 7.51
C MET A 23 -7.24 -14.71 8.61
N TRP A 24 -6.21 -14.46 9.44
CA TRP A 24 -5.92 -15.27 10.61
C TRP A 24 -7.06 -15.34 11.61
N ARG A 25 -7.97 -14.36 11.65
CA ARG A 25 -9.15 -14.39 12.53
C ARG A 25 -10.07 -15.57 12.24
N PHE A 26 -10.12 -16.06 11.01
CA PHE A 26 -10.91 -17.25 10.70
C PHE A 26 -10.28 -18.53 11.26
N HIS A 27 -8.97 -18.51 11.54
CA HIS A 27 -8.25 -19.65 12.08
C HIS A 27 -8.31 -19.68 13.62
N THR A 28 -8.73 -18.62 14.32
CA THR A 28 -8.80 -18.63 15.79
C THR A 28 -9.80 -19.65 16.36
N TYR A 29 -10.71 -20.15 15.53
CA TYR A 29 -11.68 -21.17 15.93
C TYR A 29 -11.14 -22.60 15.87
N THR A 30 -9.96 -22.81 15.26
CA THR A 30 -9.35 -24.15 15.20
C THR A 30 -8.58 -24.44 16.50
N ARG A 31 -8.59 -25.71 16.93
CA ARG A 31 -7.93 -26.17 18.18
C ARG A 31 -6.57 -26.82 17.93
N ASP A 32 -5.95 -26.50 16.80
CA ASP A 32 -4.63 -26.97 16.41
C ASP A 32 -3.58 -25.86 16.58
N ALA A 33 -2.31 -26.19 16.31
CA ALA A 33 -1.21 -25.24 16.41
C ALA A 33 -1.44 -23.97 15.56
N ARG A 34 -2.07 -24.10 14.39
CA ARG A 34 -2.43 -22.96 13.54
C ARG A 34 -3.42 -22.02 14.25
N GLY A 35 -4.42 -22.56 14.91
CA GLY A 35 -5.42 -21.77 15.64
C GLY A 35 -4.86 -21.10 16.89
N GLU A 36 -3.94 -21.75 17.60
CA GLU A 36 -3.21 -21.16 18.72
C GLU A 36 -2.38 -19.94 18.28
N VAL A 37 -1.58 -20.10 17.20
CA VAL A 37 -0.78 -18.99 16.65
C VAL A 37 -1.67 -17.88 16.09
N ALA A 38 -2.77 -18.24 15.42
CA ALA A 38 -3.75 -17.26 14.92
C ALA A 38 -4.39 -16.44 16.04
N THR A 39 -4.65 -17.05 17.20
CA THR A 39 -5.18 -16.37 18.39
C THR A 39 -4.16 -15.37 18.94
N LEU A 40 -2.91 -15.80 19.12
CA LEU A 40 -1.82 -14.90 19.55
C LEU A 40 -1.61 -13.74 18.58
N LEU A 41 -1.62 -14.01 17.26
CA LEU A 41 -1.52 -13.00 16.22
C LEU A 41 -2.70 -12.02 16.26
N HIS A 42 -3.91 -12.52 16.50
CA HIS A 42 -5.08 -11.65 16.63
C HIS A 42 -4.95 -10.71 17.83
N GLU A 43 -4.65 -11.22 19.02
CA GLU A 43 -4.48 -10.41 20.22
C GLU A 43 -3.37 -9.36 20.07
N THR A 44 -2.23 -9.77 19.49
CA THR A 44 -1.09 -8.87 19.26
C THR A 44 -1.43 -7.82 18.22
N SER A 45 -2.19 -8.16 17.17
CA SER A 45 -2.66 -7.17 16.19
C SER A 45 -3.55 -6.11 16.81
N LEU A 46 -4.43 -6.47 17.76
CA LEU A 46 -5.27 -5.51 18.49
C LEU A 46 -4.40 -4.58 19.34
N ARG A 47 -3.48 -5.12 20.15
CA ARG A 47 -2.56 -4.32 20.97
C ARG A 47 -1.66 -3.41 20.13
N PHE A 48 -1.19 -3.90 18.98
CA PHE A 48 -0.39 -3.12 18.05
C PHE A 48 -1.20 -1.95 17.47
N ASN A 49 -2.44 -2.19 17.06
CA ASN A 49 -3.33 -1.14 16.55
C ASN A 49 -3.59 -0.07 17.62
N ASP A 50 -3.89 -0.47 18.86
CA ASP A 50 -4.09 0.45 19.98
C ASP A 50 -2.83 1.26 20.28
N SER A 51 -1.66 0.60 20.29
CA SER A 51 -0.38 1.27 20.49
C SER A 51 -0.04 2.23 19.35
N SER A 52 -0.39 1.89 18.11
CA SER A 52 -0.20 2.78 16.94
C SER A 52 -1.02 4.05 17.10
N ASN A 53 -2.28 3.92 17.52
CA ASN A 53 -3.15 5.06 17.78
C ASN A 53 -2.60 5.94 18.91
N LEU A 54 -2.10 5.33 20.00
CA LEU A 54 -1.48 6.07 21.10
C LEU A 54 -0.24 6.85 20.65
N VAL A 55 0.67 6.20 19.91
CA VAL A 55 1.87 6.86 19.37
C VAL A 55 1.48 8.03 18.47
N GLY A 56 0.51 7.84 17.56
CA GLY A 56 -0.01 8.91 16.72
C GLY A 56 -0.55 10.10 17.51
N GLN A 57 -1.33 9.85 18.57
CA GLN A 57 -1.84 10.91 19.44
C GLN A 57 -0.73 11.65 20.20
N VAL A 58 0.30 10.95 20.66
CA VAL A 58 1.42 11.56 21.38
C VAL A 58 2.27 12.41 20.43
N LEU A 59 2.54 11.92 19.22
CA LEU A 59 3.24 12.68 18.17
C LEU A 59 2.45 13.93 17.75
N GLY A 60 1.12 13.82 17.59
CA GLY A 60 0.26 14.97 17.30
C GLY A 60 0.34 16.04 18.38
N ARG A 61 0.27 15.65 19.66
CA ARG A 61 0.43 16.58 20.80
C ARG A 61 1.81 17.25 20.82
N ALA A 62 2.87 16.52 20.51
CA ALA A 62 4.22 17.08 20.40
C ALA A 62 4.32 18.11 19.26
N ALA A 63 3.68 17.86 18.11
CA ALA A 63 3.62 18.83 17.01
C ALA A 63 2.88 20.12 17.40
N ASP A 64 1.74 19.99 18.10
CA ASP A 64 0.98 21.14 18.62
C ASP A 64 1.78 21.97 19.63
N ASP A 65 2.53 21.30 20.51
CA ASP A 65 3.42 21.96 21.46
C ASP A 65 4.54 22.73 20.73
N ILE A 66 5.20 22.13 19.74
CA ILE A 66 6.22 22.81 18.93
C ILE A 66 5.64 24.05 18.24
N ALA A 67 4.46 23.92 17.61
CA ALA A 67 3.78 25.04 16.96
C ALA A 67 3.38 26.14 17.96
N ARG A 68 3.05 25.78 19.21
CA ARG A 68 2.82 26.76 20.28
C ARG A 68 4.11 27.49 20.66
N LEU A 69 5.19 26.77 20.94
CA LEU A 69 6.47 27.38 21.35
C LEU A 69 7.04 28.29 20.24
N GLN A 70 6.87 27.93 18.97
CA GLN A 70 7.22 28.80 17.83
C GLN A 70 6.43 30.11 17.84
N ARG A 71 5.13 30.07 18.14
CA ARG A 71 4.29 31.28 18.25
C ARG A 71 4.68 32.13 19.45
N GLU A 72 4.97 31.52 20.60
CA GLU A 72 5.44 32.23 21.79
C GLU A 72 6.78 32.93 21.52
N LEU A 73 7.72 32.23 20.88
CA LEU A 73 9.00 32.82 20.48
C LEU A 73 8.80 34.02 19.54
N ALA A 74 7.95 33.86 18.51
CA ALA A 74 7.67 34.92 17.56
C ALA A 74 6.98 36.14 18.20
N THR A 75 6.13 35.92 19.21
CA THR A 75 5.33 36.98 19.84
C THR A 75 6.08 37.68 20.97
N HIS A 76 6.88 36.93 21.75
CA HIS A 76 7.46 37.41 23.01
C HIS A 76 8.99 37.39 23.04
N GLY A 77 9.65 36.80 22.04
CA GLY A 77 11.11 36.67 21.98
C GLY A 77 11.71 35.69 22.99
N GLN A 78 10.88 34.95 23.73
CA GLN A 78 11.27 34.00 24.75
C GLN A 78 10.32 32.81 24.79
N VAL A 79 10.80 31.65 25.26
CA VAL A 79 10.05 30.39 25.31
C VAL A 79 10.19 29.78 26.70
N HIS A 80 9.08 29.34 27.30
CA HIS A 80 9.07 28.61 28.56
C HIS A 80 8.79 27.12 28.33
N ALA A 81 9.83 26.29 28.33
CA ALA A 81 9.76 24.86 28.04
C ALA A 81 9.36 23.98 29.25
N GLY A 82 8.49 24.47 30.14
CA GLY A 82 8.09 23.75 31.34
C GLY A 82 7.32 22.46 31.02
N GLY A 83 7.81 21.31 31.50
CA GLY A 83 7.13 20.00 31.37
C GLY A 83 7.45 19.21 30.09
N THR A 84 8.33 19.72 29.23
CA THR A 84 8.77 19.05 28.00
C THR A 84 9.47 17.71 28.28
N ASP A 85 10.31 17.64 29.32
CA ASP A 85 11.10 16.43 29.64
C ASP A 85 10.23 15.21 29.99
N ARG A 86 9.18 15.41 30.78
CA ARG A 86 8.25 14.32 31.15
C ARG A 86 7.48 13.81 29.93
N ARG A 87 7.05 14.72 29.05
CA ARG A 87 6.34 14.36 27.81
C ARG A 87 7.25 13.63 26.83
N LEU A 88 8.51 14.04 26.72
CA LEU A 88 9.52 13.32 25.92
C LEU A 88 9.74 11.91 26.47
N ALA A 89 9.87 11.75 27.79
CA ALA A 89 10.00 10.44 28.42
C ALA A 89 8.76 9.54 28.15
N ASP A 90 7.55 10.09 28.28
CA ASP A 90 6.31 9.37 27.97
C ASP A 90 6.23 8.97 26.49
N THR A 91 6.72 9.84 25.59
CA THR A 91 6.78 9.58 24.15
C THR A 91 7.75 8.45 23.82
N LEU A 92 8.96 8.49 24.39
CA LEU A 92 9.97 7.44 24.21
C LEU A 92 9.44 6.09 24.72
N ALA A 93 8.84 6.05 25.91
CA ALA A 93 8.26 4.84 26.47
C ALA A 93 7.12 4.26 25.59
N ALA A 94 6.30 5.12 24.98
CA ALA A 94 5.27 4.69 24.04
C ALA A 94 5.86 4.09 22.76
N ILE A 95 6.92 4.71 22.22
CA ILE A 95 7.64 4.23 21.02
C ILE A 95 8.34 2.90 21.29
N GLU A 96 9.00 2.75 22.44
CA GLU A 96 9.66 1.50 22.84
C GLU A 96 8.66 0.34 22.94
N ARG A 97 7.52 0.58 23.61
CA ARG A 97 6.43 -0.42 23.68
C ARG A 97 5.92 -0.79 22.30
N HIS A 98 5.75 0.20 21.43
CA HIS A 98 5.29 -0.02 20.06
C HIS A 98 6.27 -0.88 19.26
N THR A 99 7.57 -0.62 19.40
CA THR A 99 8.65 -1.39 18.75
C THR A 99 8.66 -2.85 19.20
N VAL A 100 8.42 -3.12 20.48
CA VAL A 100 8.31 -4.50 20.99
C VAL A 100 7.09 -5.21 20.40
N LEU A 101 5.93 -4.53 20.35
CA LEU A 101 4.71 -5.08 19.75
C LEU A 101 4.87 -5.35 18.25
N GLU A 102 5.60 -4.48 17.54
CA GLU A 102 5.92 -4.67 16.13
C GLU A 102 6.68 -5.98 15.89
N GLN A 103 7.75 -6.22 16.66
CA GLN A 103 8.54 -7.44 16.53
C GLN A 103 7.72 -8.68 16.86
N GLN A 104 6.85 -8.61 17.86
CA GLN A 104 5.94 -9.71 18.22
C GLN A 104 4.93 -9.98 17.10
N LEU A 105 4.34 -8.92 16.53
CA LEU A 105 3.39 -9.00 15.43
C LEU A 105 4.00 -9.74 14.24
N LEU A 106 5.19 -9.34 13.80
CA LEU A 106 5.85 -9.95 12.64
C LEU A 106 6.24 -11.40 12.90
N ARG A 107 6.78 -11.72 14.08
CA ARG A 107 7.14 -13.12 14.41
C ARG A 107 5.91 -14.03 14.43
N GLN A 108 4.81 -13.58 15.01
CA GLN A 108 3.56 -14.36 15.04
C GLN A 108 2.94 -14.47 13.66
N TYR A 109 3.06 -13.42 12.84
CA TYR A 109 2.63 -13.45 11.46
C TYR A 109 3.40 -14.51 10.67
N ASP A 110 4.73 -14.50 10.75
CA ASP A 110 5.58 -15.47 10.05
C ASP A 110 5.28 -16.90 10.51
N ALA A 111 5.14 -17.11 11.83
CA ALA A 111 4.75 -18.40 12.38
C ALA A 111 3.40 -18.87 11.83
N TRP A 112 2.38 -18.00 11.84
CA TRP A 112 1.06 -18.31 11.28
C TRP A 112 1.13 -18.60 9.78
N ARG A 113 1.88 -17.78 9.05
CA ARG A 113 2.05 -17.85 7.59
C ARG A 113 2.68 -19.16 7.14
N SER A 114 3.55 -19.75 7.97
CA SER A 114 4.13 -21.08 7.71
C SER A 114 3.11 -22.23 7.68
N HIS A 115 1.91 -22.00 8.24
CA HIS A 115 0.81 -22.97 8.26
C HIS A 115 -0.27 -22.71 7.18
N VAL A 116 -0.05 -21.75 6.29
CA VAL A 116 -1.03 -21.31 5.29
C VAL A 116 -0.39 -21.28 3.91
N ASP A 117 -1.04 -21.90 2.92
CA ASP A 117 -0.61 -21.83 1.53
C ASP A 117 -0.71 -20.39 0.98
N SER A 118 0.26 -20.01 0.15
CA SER A 118 0.28 -18.67 -0.44
C SER A 118 -0.91 -18.45 -1.38
N PRO A 119 -1.63 -17.31 -1.32
CA PRO A 119 -2.69 -16.96 -2.27
C PRO A 119 -2.20 -16.85 -3.71
N ALA A 120 -0.90 -16.61 -3.88
CA ALA A 120 -0.26 -16.36 -5.17
C ALA A 120 -0.21 -17.61 -6.10
N ALA A 121 -0.81 -18.73 -5.70
CA ALA A 121 -0.92 -19.94 -6.53
C ALA A 121 -1.98 -19.77 -7.64
N GLY A 122 -1.72 -18.84 -8.57
CA GLY A 122 -2.35 -18.74 -9.87
C GLY A 122 -3.73 -18.08 -9.92
N GLY A 123 -4.20 -17.45 -8.85
CA GLY A 123 -5.50 -16.75 -8.80
C GLY A 123 -5.38 -15.23 -8.81
N ASP A 124 -6.37 -14.58 -8.19
CA ASP A 124 -6.31 -13.15 -7.88
C ASP A 124 -5.32 -12.89 -6.76
N PHE A 125 -4.52 -11.85 -6.88
CA PHE A 125 -3.56 -11.46 -5.84
C PHE A 125 -3.47 -9.95 -5.71
N ARG A 126 -2.77 -9.48 -4.67
CA ARG A 126 -2.63 -8.07 -4.34
C ARG A 126 -1.17 -7.78 -4.02
N LEU A 127 -0.71 -6.62 -4.42
CA LEU A 127 0.65 -6.15 -4.13
C LEU A 127 0.59 -4.69 -3.66
N LEU A 128 1.54 -4.31 -2.80
CA LEU A 128 1.83 -2.90 -2.58
C LEU A 128 2.29 -2.28 -3.89
N VAL A 129 1.79 -1.08 -4.19
CA VAL A 129 2.25 -0.31 -5.36
C VAL A 129 3.74 0.04 -5.23
N LYS A 130 4.22 0.20 -3.99
CA LYS A 130 5.63 0.37 -3.66
C LYS A 130 6.02 -0.58 -2.54
N ALA A 131 6.93 -1.52 -2.81
CA ALA A 131 7.49 -2.41 -1.80
C ALA A 131 7.98 -1.61 -0.59
N GLY A 132 7.68 -2.11 0.62
CA GLY A 132 8.09 -1.48 1.87
C GLY A 132 7.28 -0.26 2.29
N ASP A 133 6.39 0.28 1.44
CA ASP A 133 5.69 1.52 1.72
C ASP A 133 4.18 1.40 1.45
N ALA A 134 3.45 1.02 2.50
CA ALA A 134 2.00 0.86 2.47
C ALA A 134 1.23 2.15 2.17
N SER A 135 1.86 3.33 2.29
CA SER A 135 1.22 4.63 2.02
C SER A 135 0.96 4.89 0.53
N TRP A 136 1.53 4.06 -0.35
CA TRP A 136 1.27 4.10 -1.79
C TRP A 136 0.03 3.30 -2.21
N GLY A 137 -0.62 2.64 -1.25
CA GLY A 137 -1.78 1.81 -1.49
C GLY A 137 -1.44 0.48 -2.18
N VAL A 138 -2.49 -0.15 -2.70
CA VAL A 138 -2.47 -1.54 -3.18
C VAL A 138 -2.99 -1.61 -4.62
N ALA A 139 -2.38 -2.47 -5.43
CA ALA A 139 -2.92 -2.91 -6.71
C ALA A 139 -3.47 -4.34 -6.57
N GLU A 140 -4.74 -4.54 -6.90
CA GLU A 140 -5.35 -5.86 -7.08
C GLU A 140 -5.14 -6.33 -8.52
N PHE A 141 -4.63 -7.55 -8.66
CA PHE A 141 -4.43 -8.25 -9.92
C PHE A 141 -5.48 -9.33 -10.03
N ARG A 142 -6.54 -9.06 -10.80
CA ARG A 142 -7.65 -9.98 -11.02
C ARG A 142 -7.39 -10.80 -12.27
N ARG A 143 -7.33 -12.13 -12.13
CA ARG A 143 -7.00 -13.02 -13.23
C ARG A 143 -8.05 -12.89 -14.34
N HIS A 144 -7.58 -12.67 -15.55
CA HIS A 144 -8.38 -12.66 -16.76
C HIS A 144 -8.15 -13.94 -17.57
N ASP A 145 -6.88 -14.31 -17.76
CA ASP A 145 -6.45 -15.54 -18.42
C ASP A 145 -5.28 -16.16 -17.62
N ARG A 146 -4.79 -17.33 -18.03
CA ARG A 146 -3.73 -18.10 -17.37
C ARG A 146 -2.52 -17.25 -16.97
N ASP A 147 -2.13 -16.32 -17.85
CA ASP A 147 -0.96 -15.48 -17.70
C ASP A 147 -1.29 -13.98 -17.83
N GLN A 148 -2.56 -13.59 -17.62
CA GLN A 148 -3.01 -12.21 -17.75
C GLN A 148 -3.91 -11.79 -16.60
N TRP A 149 -3.65 -10.59 -16.06
CA TRP A 149 -4.41 -10.01 -14.96
C TRP A 149 -4.85 -8.58 -15.27
N HIS A 150 -6.10 -8.26 -14.94
CA HIS A 150 -6.55 -6.88 -14.84
C HIS A 150 -5.95 -6.25 -13.60
N VAL A 151 -5.51 -5.00 -13.73
CA VAL A 151 -4.96 -4.21 -12.61
C VAL A 151 -6.01 -3.23 -12.13
N LEU A 152 -6.32 -3.28 -10.83
CA LEU A 152 -7.29 -2.43 -10.17
C LEU A 152 -6.62 -1.74 -8.97
N PRO A 153 -6.41 -0.41 -8.99
CA PRO A 153 -5.92 0.29 -7.80
C PRO A 153 -6.99 0.30 -6.72
N ASP A 154 -6.55 0.25 -5.46
CA ASP A 154 -7.41 0.60 -4.35
C ASP A 154 -7.57 2.13 -4.22
N GLU A 155 -8.38 2.58 -3.27
CA GLU A 155 -8.69 4.01 -3.08
C GLU A 155 -7.44 4.83 -2.71
N GLU A 156 -6.53 4.24 -1.93
CA GLU A 156 -5.31 4.91 -1.48
C GLU A 156 -4.34 5.09 -2.64
N ALA A 157 -4.12 4.03 -3.43
CA ALA A 157 -3.34 4.11 -4.66
C ALA A 157 -3.98 5.12 -5.64
N ALA A 158 -5.28 5.03 -5.91
CA ALA A 158 -5.94 5.93 -6.85
C ALA A 158 -5.82 7.41 -6.41
N THR A 159 -5.97 7.70 -5.12
CA THR A 159 -5.80 9.05 -4.56
C THR A 159 -4.36 9.52 -4.69
N ARG A 160 -3.38 8.66 -4.40
CA ARG A 160 -1.95 9.01 -4.44
C ARG A 160 -1.49 9.46 -5.84
N PHE A 161 -2.08 8.88 -6.88
CA PHE A 161 -1.80 9.20 -8.28
C PHE A 161 -2.78 10.20 -8.91
N GLY A 162 -3.73 10.76 -8.14
CA GLY A 162 -4.69 11.75 -8.66
C GLY A 162 -5.76 11.17 -9.59
N ILE A 163 -5.98 9.86 -9.58
CA ILE A 163 -6.90 9.15 -10.46
C ILE A 163 -8.12 8.61 -9.71
N GLY A 164 -8.59 9.34 -8.69
CA GLY A 164 -9.58 8.87 -7.71
C GLY A 164 -10.86 8.26 -8.29
N LYS A 165 -11.35 8.76 -9.44
CA LYS A 165 -12.54 8.21 -10.14
C LYS A 165 -12.35 6.78 -10.66
N HIS A 166 -11.11 6.32 -10.77
CA HIS A 166 -10.72 4.99 -11.25
C HIS A 166 -10.42 4.01 -10.12
N ALA A 167 -10.66 4.39 -8.86
CA ALA A 167 -10.52 3.49 -7.72
C ALA A 167 -11.38 2.23 -7.92
N ARG A 168 -10.77 1.06 -7.75
CA ARG A 168 -11.37 -0.27 -7.91
C ARG A 168 -11.93 -0.54 -9.31
N ARG A 169 -11.48 0.20 -10.33
CA ARG A 169 -11.79 -0.05 -11.75
C ARG A 169 -10.56 -0.63 -12.44
N ALA A 170 -10.78 -1.43 -13.48
CA ALA A 170 -9.68 -1.99 -14.25
C ALA A 170 -9.06 -0.88 -15.10
N ILE A 171 -7.83 -0.51 -14.78
CA ILE A 171 -7.09 0.56 -15.48
C ILE A 171 -6.25 0.01 -16.64
N GLY A 172 -6.05 -1.29 -16.67
CA GLY A 172 -5.32 -1.98 -17.71
C GLY A 172 -5.17 -3.46 -17.39
N ALA A 173 -4.40 -4.15 -18.22
CA ALA A 173 -3.96 -5.50 -18.00
C ALA A 173 -2.45 -5.62 -18.02
N VAL A 174 -1.97 -6.64 -17.30
CA VAL A 174 -0.60 -7.12 -17.33
C VAL A 174 -0.61 -8.56 -17.80
N ALA A 175 0.16 -8.86 -18.84
CA ALA A 175 0.38 -10.20 -19.36
C ALA A 175 1.82 -10.64 -19.09
N ARG A 176 2.02 -11.83 -18.54
CA ARG A 176 3.35 -12.41 -18.37
C ARG A 176 3.86 -12.88 -19.73
N ILE A 177 5.08 -12.48 -20.07
CA ILE A 177 5.78 -12.86 -21.30
C ILE A 177 7.17 -13.41 -20.96
N GLU A 178 7.87 -13.94 -21.97
CA GLU A 178 9.29 -14.26 -21.83
C GLU A 178 10.07 -12.97 -21.58
N GLY A 179 10.79 -12.90 -20.45
CA GLY A 179 11.57 -11.73 -20.07
C GLY A 179 10.82 -10.65 -19.26
N GLY A 180 9.56 -10.87 -18.88
CA GLY A 180 8.88 -9.97 -17.93
C GLY A 180 7.37 -9.88 -18.11
N TYR A 181 6.85 -8.66 -18.04
CA TYR A 181 5.44 -8.33 -18.01
C TYR A 181 5.14 -7.27 -19.07
N GLN A 182 4.29 -7.61 -20.03
CA GLN A 182 3.73 -6.70 -21.03
C GLN A 182 2.47 -6.03 -20.48
N LEU A 183 2.30 -4.74 -20.74
CA LEU A 183 1.20 -3.96 -20.20
C LEU A 183 0.34 -3.38 -21.30
N ALA A 184 -0.97 -3.41 -21.07
CA ALA A 184 -1.97 -2.79 -21.90
C ALA A 184 -2.81 -1.84 -21.05
N ALA A 185 -2.68 -0.53 -21.25
CA ALA A 185 -3.49 0.48 -20.58
C ALA A 185 -4.82 0.68 -21.35
N TYR A 186 -5.96 0.65 -20.67
CA TYR A 186 -7.26 0.75 -21.35
C TYR A 186 -7.61 2.18 -21.76
N HIS A 187 -8.30 2.34 -22.90
CA HIS A 187 -8.87 3.63 -23.32
C HIS A 187 -10.04 4.06 -22.46
N ASP A 188 -10.76 3.16 -21.83
CA ASP A 188 -11.85 3.50 -20.92
C ASP A 188 -11.90 2.45 -19.83
N PRO A 189 -11.72 2.81 -18.54
CA PRO A 189 -11.75 1.84 -17.46
C PRO A 189 -13.19 1.46 -17.08
N GLU A 190 -14.22 2.15 -17.63
CA GLU A 190 -15.62 1.73 -17.52
C GLU A 190 -15.96 0.58 -18.48
N PHE A 191 -15.20 0.44 -19.56
CA PHE A 191 -15.37 -0.63 -20.57
C PHE A 191 -14.06 -1.37 -20.82
N PRO A 192 -13.56 -2.14 -19.83
CA PRO A 192 -12.38 -2.96 -20.05
C PRO A 192 -12.69 -4.01 -21.12
N HIS A 193 -12.11 -3.83 -22.31
CA HIS A 193 -12.23 -4.78 -23.41
C HIS A 193 -10.89 -5.51 -23.59
N PRO A 194 -10.73 -6.68 -22.97
CA PRO A 194 -9.47 -7.43 -23.03
C PRO A 194 -9.14 -7.92 -24.44
N ASP A 195 -10.14 -8.12 -25.29
CA ASP A 195 -9.99 -8.65 -26.65
C ASP A 195 -9.93 -7.58 -27.75
N ALA A 196 -9.85 -6.29 -27.37
CA ALA A 196 -9.84 -5.18 -28.31
C ALA A 196 -8.49 -4.42 -28.23
N PRO A 197 -7.45 -4.88 -28.95
CA PRO A 197 -6.15 -4.20 -28.99
C PRO A 197 -6.28 -2.72 -29.38
N GLU A 198 -7.22 -2.40 -30.28
CA GLU A 198 -7.55 -1.04 -30.70
C GLU A 198 -8.16 -0.15 -29.62
N ARG A 199 -8.48 -0.72 -28.44
CA ARG A 199 -8.99 0.00 -27.26
C ARG A 199 -7.99 0.05 -26.10
N SER A 200 -6.73 -0.26 -26.38
CA SER A 200 -5.67 -0.26 -25.39
C SER A 200 -4.38 0.34 -25.93
N HIS A 201 -3.54 0.87 -25.05
CA HIS A 201 -2.18 1.27 -25.39
C HIS A 201 -1.18 0.30 -24.78
N GLN A 202 -0.30 -0.22 -25.62
CA GLN A 202 0.84 -1.00 -25.15
C GLN A 202 1.85 -0.06 -24.48
N LEU A 203 2.25 -0.40 -23.26
CA LEU A 203 3.31 0.29 -22.52
C LEU A 203 4.60 -0.56 -22.55
N PRO A 204 5.75 -0.02 -22.13
CA PRO A 204 7.00 -0.79 -22.08
C PRO A 204 6.89 -2.07 -21.25
N VAL A 205 7.74 -3.05 -21.56
CA VAL A 205 7.86 -4.28 -20.77
C VAL A 205 8.61 -4.01 -19.47
N PHE A 206 8.18 -4.60 -18.36
CA PHE A 206 8.86 -4.53 -17.07
C PHE A 206 9.19 -5.91 -16.52
N GLU A 207 10.31 -6.03 -15.81
CA GLU A 207 10.71 -7.27 -15.15
C GLU A 207 9.93 -7.54 -13.85
N ASP A 208 9.38 -6.48 -13.24
CA ASP A 208 8.69 -6.52 -11.94
C ASP A 208 7.22 -6.06 -12.04
N LEU A 209 6.33 -6.78 -11.35
CA LEU A 209 4.89 -6.50 -11.33
C LEU A 209 4.56 -5.18 -10.63
N GLN A 210 5.32 -4.76 -9.61
CA GLN A 210 5.05 -3.49 -8.94
C GLN A 210 5.44 -2.31 -9.83
N ALA A 211 6.59 -2.39 -10.51
CA ALA A 211 6.98 -1.43 -11.53
C ALA A 211 5.93 -1.35 -12.65
N ALA A 212 5.43 -2.50 -13.11
CA ALA A 212 4.36 -2.55 -14.10
C ALA A 212 3.08 -1.85 -13.60
N ALA A 213 2.63 -2.15 -12.37
CA ALA A 213 1.47 -1.48 -11.77
C ALA A 213 1.68 0.04 -11.64
N ARG A 214 2.85 0.49 -11.18
CA ARG A 214 3.19 1.92 -11.09
C ARG A 214 3.14 2.59 -12.46
N CYS A 215 3.65 1.94 -13.50
CA CYS A 215 3.58 2.46 -14.87
C CYS A 215 2.15 2.67 -15.34
N LEU A 216 1.24 1.72 -15.08
CA LEU A 216 -0.18 1.91 -15.41
C LEU A 216 -0.80 3.08 -14.63
N LEU A 217 -0.52 3.19 -13.33
CA LEU A 217 -1.06 4.26 -12.49
C LEU A 217 -0.55 5.64 -12.92
N ARG A 218 0.75 5.76 -13.23
CA ARG A 218 1.34 7.00 -13.74
C ARG A 218 0.81 7.36 -15.12
N TRP A 219 0.59 6.37 -15.99
CA TRP A 219 -0.01 6.61 -17.30
C TRP A 219 -1.42 7.19 -17.17
N TRP A 220 -2.25 6.65 -16.26
CA TRP A 220 -3.55 7.23 -15.95
C TRP A 220 -3.46 8.60 -15.28
N ALA A 221 -2.47 8.84 -14.43
CA ALA A 221 -2.26 10.15 -13.83
C ALA A 221 -1.94 11.20 -14.91
N TYR A 222 -1.05 10.87 -15.85
CA TYR A 222 -0.76 11.70 -17.02
C TYR A 222 -2.02 11.91 -17.87
N ARG A 223 -2.90 10.91 -17.94
CA ARG A 223 -4.19 11.01 -18.62
C ARG A 223 -5.17 11.99 -18.07
N GLU A 224 -5.27 12.00 -16.77
CA GLU A 224 -6.19 12.88 -16.09
C GLU A 224 -5.62 14.28 -15.89
N ALA A 225 -4.35 14.50 -16.25
CA ALA A 225 -3.74 15.82 -16.19
C ALA A 225 -4.38 16.76 -17.23
N ASP A 226 -4.56 18.02 -16.84
CA ASP A 226 -5.24 19.06 -17.65
C ASP A 226 -4.55 19.33 -19.00
N ASN A 227 -3.32 18.86 -19.18
CA ASN A 227 -2.51 19.00 -20.40
C ASN A 227 -2.46 17.72 -21.25
N TRP A 228 -3.39 16.78 -21.08
CA TRP A 228 -3.50 15.65 -22.00
C TRP A 228 -3.92 16.15 -23.39
N ASP A 229 -2.93 16.25 -24.28
CA ASP A 229 -3.11 16.65 -25.70
C ASP A 229 -3.45 15.46 -26.63
N GLY A 230 -4.04 14.38 -26.10
CA GLY A 230 -4.27 13.16 -26.88
C GLY A 230 -2.98 12.43 -27.27
N ARG A 231 -1.86 12.68 -26.57
CA ARG A 231 -0.59 12.00 -26.79
C ARG A 231 -0.71 10.52 -26.39
N TYR A 232 -0.37 9.64 -27.33
CA TYR A 232 -0.29 8.20 -27.10
C TYR A 232 1.07 7.78 -26.54
N PRO A 233 1.21 6.62 -25.89
CA PRO A 233 2.50 6.18 -25.34
C PRO A 233 3.65 6.09 -26.35
N HIS A 234 3.38 5.80 -27.62
CA HIS A 234 4.39 5.81 -28.67
C HIS A 234 4.87 7.23 -29.06
N ASN A 235 4.19 8.27 -28.59
CA ASN A 235 4.59 9.67 -28.76
C ASN A 235 5.47 10.18 -27.61
N PHE A 236 5.78 9.35 -26.62
CA PHE A 236 6.59 9.74 -25.47
C PHE A 236 8.07 9.55 -25.81
N ALA A 237 8.89 10.53 -25.42
CA ALA A 237 10.32 10.37 -25.43
C ALA A 237 10.74 9.23 -24.48
N PRO A 238 11.88 8.57 -24.70
CA PRO A 238 12.37 7.52 -23.81
C PRO A 238 12.45 7.95 -22.33
N ASP A 239 12.82 9.20 -22.07
CA ASP A 239 12.90 9.74 -20.70
C ASP A 239 11.52 9.94 -20.06
N GLU A 240 10.50 10.29 -20.86
CA GLU A 240 9.10 10.38 -20.41
C GLU A 240 8.55 8.98 -20.08
N LEU A 241 8.92 7.96 -20.87
CA LEU A 241 8.58 6.56 -20.59
C LEU A 241 9.30 6.03 -19.34
N ALA A 242 10.58 6.38 -19.16
CA ALA A 242 11.34 6.03 -17.96
C ALA A 242 10.70 6.66 -16.70
N ALA A 243 10.23 7.91 -16.78
CA ALA A 243 9.51 8.57 -15.70
C ALA A 243 8.17 7.89 -15.35
N LEU A 244 7.58 7.06 -16.22
CA LEU A 244 6.42 6.25 -15.86
C LEU A 244 6.79 5.05 -14.96
N SER A 245 8.06 4.65 -14.88
CA SER A 245 8.49 3.42 -14.20
C SER A 245 9.02 3.59 -12.77
N GLU A 246 9.43 4.80 -12.40
CA GLU A 246 9.93 5.13 -11.05
C GLU A 246 8.84 5.08 -9.97
#